data_AF-A0A3D4QY05-F1
#
_entry.id   AF-A0A3D4QY05-F1
#
_cell.length_a   1.000
_cell.length_b   1.000
_cell.length_c   1.000
_cell.angle_alpha   90.00
_cell.angle_beta   90.00
_cell.angle_gamma   90.00
#
_symmetry.space_group_name_H-M   'P 1'
#
loop_
_entity.id
_entity.type
_entity.pdbx_description
1 polymer ?
#
loop_
_entity_poly.entity_id
_entity_poly.type
_entity_poly.pdbx_seq_one_letter_code
_entity_poly.pdbx_strand_id
1 'polypeptide(L)'
;MCQGVFDVSQSKGFPLFSQHLAESRQKKGISQLEAAKKIGVSPSTWSLWESGDRVPRSASQLHKLCNLFDVSADWLLGINCIQENDDKKDIQQADKEHDFETANKLFKLRKDKGWNISETARHVGVAPATWSNWETGKWNIRQLIHAIRICETFDVSWEWLNGKTTDKGSFDPNLYKMVGGKANRRDYKE
;
A
#
# COMPACT_ATOMS: atom_id res chain seq x y z
N MET A 1 -11.70 27.23 2.93
CA MET A 1 -11.52 27.49 4.38
C MET A 1 -12.37 26.46 5.12
N CYS A 2 -11.77 25.34 5.53
CA CYS A 2 -12.44 24.38 6.40
C CYS A 2 -12.09 24.78 7.84
N GLN A 3 -13.08 25.30 8.58
CA GLN A 3 -12.93 25.55 10.00
C GLN A 3 -13.10 24.24 10.78
N GLY A 4 -12.22 24.02 11.76
CA GLY A 4 -12.42 23.03 12.82
C GLY A 4 -11.76 21.68 12.56
N VAL A 5 -10.60 21.45 13.16
CA VAL A 5 -10.06 20.11 13.39
C VAL A 5 -10.93 19.48 14.49
N PHE A 6 -11.64 18.39 14.20
CA PHE A 6 -12.55 17.76 15.17
C PHE A 6 -12.01 16.39 15.61
N ASP A 7 -12.05 16.14 16.91
CA ASP A 7 -11.57 14.92 17.55
C ASP A 7 -12.48 13.73 17.22
N VAL A 8 -11.91 12.70 16.57
CA VAL A 8 -12.59 11.51 16.04
C VAL A 8 -12.76 10.42 17.11
N SER A 9 -12.45 10.72 18.38
CA SER A 9 -12.30 9.72 19.45
C SER A 9 -13.59 9.04 19.95
N GLN A 10 -14.78 9.41 19.48
CA GLN A 10 -16.06 8.94 20.09
C GLN A 10 -17.12 8.35 19.13
N SER A 11 -16.84 8.07 17.85
CA SER A 11 -17.86 7.50 16.95
C SER A 11 -17.60 6.03 16.57
N LYS A 12 -18.58 5.15 16.79
CA LYS A 12 -18.64 3.83 16.13
C LYS A 12 -19.19 4.02 14.70
N GLY A 13 -18.34 4.09 13.66
CA GLY A 13 -18.80 4.19 12.26
C GLY A 13 -17.86 4.98 11.34
N PHE A 14 -18.38 5.42 10.17
CA PHE A 14 -17.76 6.43 9.29
C PHE A 14 -18.27 7.83 9.71
N PRO A 15 -17.65 8.50 10.72
CA PRO A 15 -18.20 9.73 11.32
C PRO A 15 -18.42 10.87 10.32
N LEU A 16 -17.51 10.99 9.36
CA LEU A 16 -17.55 12.05 8.36
C LEU A 16 -18.74 11.89 7.41
N PHE A 17 -19.10 10.64 7.08
CA PHE A 17 -20.23 10.38 6.20
C PHE A 17 -21.57 10.77 6.84
N SER A 18 -21.83 10.34 8.07
CA SER A 18 -23.08 10.64 8.77
C SER A 18 -23.25 12.14 9.02
N GLN A 19 -22.15 12.84 9.34
CA GLN A 19 -22.13 14.29 9.49
C GLN A 19 -22.45 15.00 8.16
N HIS A 20 -21.72 14.72 7.08
CA HIS A 20 -21.95 15.36 5.79
C HIS A 20 -23.35 15.08 5.23
N LEU A 21 -23.88 13.89 5.51
CA LEU A 21 -25.26 13.53 5.18
C LEU A 21 -26.27 14.43 5.92
N ALA A 22 -26.13 14.56 7.25
CA ALA A 22 -26.99 15.41 8.07
C ALA A 22 -26.89 16.89 7.66
N GLU A 23 -25.67 17.39 7.43
CA GLU A 23 -25.43 18.76 6.95
C GLU A 23 -26.10 19.01 5.58
N SER A 24 -25.98 18.07 4.64
CA SER A 24 -26.59 18.19 3.31
C SER A 24 -28.11 18.24 3.40
N ARG A 25 -28.69 17.43 4.30
CA ARG A 25 -30.12 17.44 4.58
C ARG A 25 -30.58 18.78 5.16
N GLN A 26 -29.84 19.31 6.15
CA GLN A 26 -30.14 20.59 6.77
C GLN A 26 -30.03 21.76 5.78
N LYS A 27 -29.00 21.77 4.91
CA LYS A 27 -28.85 22.76 3.84
C LYS A 27 -30.01 22.77 2.85
N LYS A 28 -30.60 21.61 2.56
CA LYS A 28 -31.82 21.49 1.72
C LYS A 28 -33.11 21.78 2.50
N GLY A 29 -33.06 21.96 3.82
CA GLY A 29 -34.22 22.28 4.66
C GLY A 29 -35.26 21.16 4.76
N ILE A 30 -34.87 19.89 4.58
CA ILE A 30 -35.81 18.75 4.60
C ILE A 30 -35.66 17.89 5.87
N SER A 31 -36.76 17.25 6.27
CA SER A 31 -36.77 16.31 7.39
C SER A 31 -36.13 14.95 7.02
N GLN A 32 -35.72 14.17 8.03
CA GLN A 32 -35.23 12.80 7.81
C GLN A 32 -36.25 11.92 7.08
N LEU A 33 -37.54 12.10 7.42
CA LEU A 33 -38.64 11.37 6.79
C LEU A 33 -38.77 11.70 5.30
N GLU A 34 -38.67 12.98 4.93
CA GLU A 34 -38.72 13.42 3.54
C GLU A 34 -37.50 12.95 2.74
N ALA A 35 -36.32 13.02 3.34
CA ALA A 35 -35.09 12.56 2.71
C ALA A 35 -35.13 11.04 2.43
N ALA A 36 -35.61 10.25 3.40
CA ALA A 36 -35.84 8.81 3.25
C ALA A 36 -36.81 8.51 2.08
N LYS A 37 -37.93 9.25 2.00
CA LYS A 37 -38.90 9.14 0.90
C LYS A 37 -38.28 9.47 -0.46
N LYS A 38 -37.49 10.55 -0.56
CA LYS A 38 -36.86 10.98 -1.82
C LYS A 38 -35.84 9.97 -2.35
N ILE A 39 -35.09 9.29 -1.46
CA ILE A 39 -34.12 8.26 -1.85
C ILE A 39 -34.79 6.89 -2.08
N GLY A 40 -35.96 6.66 -1.48
CA GLY A 40 -36.69 5.40 -1.52
C GLY A 40 -36.17 4.38 -0.51
N VAL A 41 -35.87 4.82 0.71
CA VAL A 41 -35.44 3.96 1.83
C VAL A 41 -36.39 4.10 3.02
N SER A 42 -36.36 3.14 3.95
CA SER A 42 -37.15 3.25 5.18
C SER A 42 -36.62 4.39 6.07
N PRO A 43 -37.49 5.07 6.85
CA PRO A 43 -37.05 6.10 7.80
C PRO A 43 -36.06 5.55 8.83
N SER A 44 -36.20 4.28 9.21
CA SER A 44 -35.24 3.58 10.07
C SER A 44 -33.86 3.43 9.43
N THR A 45 -33.80 3.13 8.13
CA THR A 45 -32.53 3.04 7.39
C THR A 45 -31.86 4.41 7.34
N TRP A 46 -32.62 5.47 7.08
CA TRP A 46 -32.11 6.84 7.07
C TRP A 46 -31.54 7.25 8.44
N SER A 47 -32.29 6.98 9.52
CA SER A 47 -31.84 7.28 10.87
C SER A 47 -30.50 6.60 11.20
N LEU A 48 -30.35 5.33 10.83
CA LEU A 48 -29.09 4.58 11.00
C LEU A 48 -27.93 5.14 10.17
N TRP A 49 -28.22 5.80 9.04
CA TRP A 49 -27.19 6.48 8.24
C TRP A 49 -26.75 7.80 8.88
N GLU A 50 -27.68 8.61 9.38
CA GLU A 50 -27.34 9.87 10.06
C GLU A 50 -26.76 9.66 11.47
N SER A 51 -27.05 8.54 12.15
CA SER A 51 -26.41 8.19 13.42
C SER A 51 -25.00 7.61 13.26
N GLY A 52 -24.63 7.20 12.04
CA GLY A 52 -23.35 6.55 11.76
C GLY A 52 -23.32 5.04 12.05
N ASP A 53 -24.42 4.47 12.54
CA ASP A 53 -24.54 3.03 12.83
C ASP A 53 -24.47 2.16 11.57
N ARG A 54 -24.86 2.72 10.42
CA ARG A 54 -24.81 2.06 9.11
C ARG A 54 -24.42 3.03 8.01
N VAL A 55 -23.92 2.47 6.92
CA VAL A 55 -23.69 3.19 5.66
C VAL A 55 -24.55 2.60 4.53
N PRO A 56 -24.75 3.34 3.42
CA PRO A 56 -25.37 2.80 2.23
C PRO A 56 -24.64 1.53 1.76
N ARG A 57 -25.40 0.48 1.45
CA ARG A 57 -24.83 -0.83 1.08
C ARG A 57 -24.60 -0.96 -0.43
N SER A 58 -25.18 -0.07 -1.23
CA SER A 58 -25.04 -0.12 -2.68
C SER A 58 -24.58 1.21 -3.27
N ALA A 59 -23.80 1.14 -4.34
CA ALA A 59 -23.39 2.30 -5.12
C ALA A 59 -24.61 3.09 -5.66
N SER A 60 -25.72 2.41 -5.94
CA SER A 60 -26.96 3.07 -6.36
C SER A 60 -27.53 3.99 -5.28
N GLN A 61 -27.49 3.58 -4.00
CA GLN A 61 -27.93 4.43 -2.89
C GLN A 61 -27.03 5.65 -2.74
N LEU A 62 -25.71 5.46 -2.84
CA LEU A 62 -24.75 6.55 -2.81
C LEU A 62 -24.97 7.54 -3.96
N HIS A 63 -25.17 7.06 -5.18
CA HIS A 63 -25.46 7.88 -6.35
C HIS A 63 -26.76 8.69 -6.18
N LYS A 64 -27.82 8.09 -5.62
CA LYS A 64 -29.06 8.82 -5.32
C LYS A 64 -28.83 9.94 -4.29
N LEU A 65 -28.02 9.69 -3.26
CA LEU A 65 -27.67 10.71 -2.26
C LEU A 65 -26.90 11.87 -2.89
N CYS A 66 -25.88 11.56 -3.70
CA CYS A 66 -25.09 12.56 -4.43
C CYS A 66 -25.99 13.44 -5.31
N ASN A 67 -26.91 12.83 -6.06
CA ASN A 67 -27.84 13.56 -6.93
C ASN A 67 -28.89 14.36 -6.14
N LEU A 68 -29.37 13.84 -5.01
CA LEU A 68 -30.35 14.56 -4.18
C LEU A 68 -29.76 15.82 -3.56
N PHE A 69 -28.50 15.74 -3.12
CA PHE A 69 -27.83 16.82 -2.41
C PHE A 69 -26.94 17.69 -3.28
N ASP A 70 -26.70 17.30 -4.53
CA ASP A 70 -25.79 17.97 -5.46
C ASP A 70 -24.37 18.07 -4.88
N VAL A 71 -23.86 16.91 -4.41
CA VAL A 71 -22.53 16.78 -3.79
C VAL A 71 -21.77 15.62 -4.44
N SER A 72 -20.44 15.72 -4.46
CA SER A 72 -19.60 14.61 -4.91
C SER A 72 -19.59 13.47 -3.88
N ALA A 73 -19.40 12.24 -4.37
CA ALA A 73 -19.22 11.08 -3.51
C ALA A 73 -18.01 11.25 -2.58
N ASP A 74 -16.93 11.85 -3.07
CA ASP A 74 -15.70 12.07 -2.30
C ASP A 74 -15.93 13.01 -1.11
N TRP A 75 -16.72 14.07 -1.32
CA TRP A 75 -17.11 14.95 -0.23
C TRP A 75 -18.05 14.23 0.73
N LEU A 76 -19.10 13.57 0.23
CA LEU A 76 -20.08 12.87 1.06
C LEU A 76 -19.45 11.76 1.92
N LEU A 77 -18.47 11.03 1.39
CA LEU A 77 -17.75 9.98 2.12
C LEU A 77 -16.63 10.52 3.03
N GLY A 78 -16.29 11.81 2.94
CA GLY A 78 -15.17 12.39 3.67
C GLY A 78 -13.81 11.93 3.17
N ILE A 79 -13.69 11.57 1.89
CA ILE A 79 -12.41 11.17 1.28
C ILE A 79 -11.52 12.41 1.09
N ASN A 80 -12.11 13.57 0.77
CA ASN A 80 -11.38 14.82 0.56
C ASN A 80 -10.79 15.45 1.83
N CYS A 81 -11.23 15.04 3.02
CA CYS A 81 -10.70 15.51 4.30
C CYS A 81 -9.67 14.55 4.91
N ILE A 82 -9.42 13.41 4.26
CA ILE A 82 -8.14 12.73 4.41
C ILE A 82 -7.13 13.64 3.68
N GLN A 83 -6.73 14.74 4.32
CA GLN A 83 -5.40 15.28 4.07
C GLN A 83 -4.52 14.05 4.18
N GLU A 84 -3.83 13.70 3.10
CA GLU A 84 -2.73 12.75 3.21
C GLU A 84 -1.91 13.29 4.37
N ASN A 85 -1.93 12.61 5.52
CA ASN A 85 -0.97 12.92 6.56
C ASN A 85 0.37 12.96 5.81
N ASP A 86 1.05 14.11 5.87
CA ASP A 86 2.32 14.35 5.19
C ASP A 86 3.37 13.26 5.53
N ASP A 87 3.08 12.39 6.50
CA ASP A 87 3.70 11.08 6.74
C ASP A 87 3.92 10.21 5.47
N LYS A 88 3.11 10.36 4.40
CA LYS A 88 3.30 9.58 3.16
C LYS A 88 4.33 10.18 2.19
N LYS A 89 4.73 11.44 2.33
CA LYS A 89 5.79 12.01 1.48
C LYS A 89 7.18 11.54 1.91
N ASP A 90 7.40 11.39 3.22
CA ASP A 90 8.65 10.85 3.74
C ASP A 90 8.81 9.34 3.46
N ILE A 91 7.73 8.57 3.47
CA ILE A 91 7.77 7.13 3.12
C ILE A 91 8.06 6.93 1.62
N GLN A 92 7.51 7.76 0.73
CA GLN A 92 7.80 7.65 -0.72
C GLN A 92 9.20 8.12 -1.11
N GLN A 93 9.82 9.00 -0.32
CA GLN A 93 11.19 9.44 -0.53
C GLN A 93 12.18 8.38 -0.01
N ALA A 94 11.94 7.84 1.19
CA ALA A 94 12.77 6.79 1.79
C ALA A 94 12.72 5.45 1.03
N ASP A 95 11.54 5.03 0.54
CA ASP A 95 11.40 3.80 -0.26
C ASP A 95 12.12 3.92 -1.61
N LYS A 96 12.15 5.11 -2.22
CA LYS A 96 12.89 5.35 -3.48
C LYS A 96 14.40 5.39 -3.27
N GLU A 97 14.89 5.96 -2.17
CA GLU A 97 16.32 6.04 -1.85
C GLU A 97 16.89 4.64 -1.53
N HIS A 98 16.15 3.83 -0.80
CA HIS A 98 16.50 2.45 -0.47
C HIS A 98 16.55 1.53 -1.71
N ASP A 99 15.61 1.73 -2.64
CA ASP A 99 15.55 0.98 -3.90
C ASP A 99 16.74 1.31 -4.82
N PHE A 100 17.20 2.57 -4.82
CA PHE A 100 18.36 2.99 -5.62
C PHE A 100 19.69 2.48 -5.05
N GLU A 101 19.84 2.43 -3.72
CA GLU A 101 21.06 1.91 -3.11
C GLU A 101 21.24 0.41 -3.37
N THR A 102 20.16 -0.37 -3.22
CA THR A 102 20.15 -1.81 -3.51
C THR A 102 20.51 -2.08 -4.97
N ALA A 103 19.92 -1.32 -5.91
CA ALA A 103 20.22 -1.42 -7.34
C ALA A 103 21.70 -1.16 -7.66
N ASN A 104 22.29 -0.13 -7.04
CA ASN A 104 23.71 0.19 -7.20
C ASN A 104 24.63 -0.89 -6.65
N LYS A 105 24.27 -1.53 -5.52
CA LYS A 105 25.03 -2.66 -4.96
C LYS A 105 25.04 -3.85 -5.92
N LEU A 106 23.88 -4.21 -6.49
CA LEU A 106 23.78 -5.30 -7.47
C LEU A 106 24.65 -5.03 -8.71
N PHE A 107 24.61 -3.80 -9.23
CA PHE A 107 25.43 -3.40 -10.36
C PHE A 107 26.93 -3.54 -10.06
N LYS A 108 27.38 -3.09 -8.89
CA LYS A 108 28.78 -3.23 -8.44
C LYS A 108 29.18 -4.69 -8.31
N LEU A 109 28.39 -5.51 -7.64
CA LEU A 109 28.67 -6.95 -7.47
C LEU A 109 28.82 -7.68 -8.81
N ARG A 110 27.94 -7.39 -9.78
CA ARG A 110 28.03 -7.96 -11.11
C ARG A 110 29.30 -7.52 -11.83
N LYS A 111 29.66 -6.23 -11.74
CA LYS A 111 30.86 -5.68 -12.37
C LYS A 111 32.14 -6.23 -11.77
N ASP A 112 32.19 -6.41 -10.45
CA ASP A 112 33.34 -6.99 -9.74
C ASP A 112 33.59 -8.46 -10.17
N LYS A 113 32.52 -9.21 -10.49
CA LYS A 113 32.62 -10.57 -11.05
C LYS A 113 32.90 -10.59 -12.56
N GLY A 114 32.79 -9.47 -13.26
CA GLY A 114 32.97 -9.37 -14.72
C GLY A 114 31.81 -9.95 -15.55
N TRP A 115 30.66 -10.24 -14.93
CA TRP A 115 29.54 -10.88 -15.62
C TRP A 115 28.64 -9.90 -16.38
N ASN A 116 28.03 -10.38 -17.46
CA ASN A 116 26.96 -9.66 -18.15
C ASN A 116 25.58 -9.97 -17.51
N ILE A 117 24.56 -9.16 -17.82
CA ILE A 117 23.22 -9.27 -17.21
C ILE A 117 22.61 -10.67 -17.40
N SER A 118 22.77 -11.27 -18.58
CA SER A 118 22.21 -12.59 -18.90
C SER A 118 22.90 -13.71 -18.14
N GLU A 119 24.21 -13.62 -17.97
CA GLU A 119 25.03 -14.56 -17.22
C GLU A 119 24.72 -14.50 -15.73
N THR A 120 24.64 -13.29 -15.17
CA THR A 120 24.24 -13.11 -13.76
C THR A 120 22.82 -13.60 -13.50
N ALA A 121 21.87 -13.28 -14.38
CA ALA A 121 20.49 -13.76 -14.26
C ALA A 121 20.40 -15.29 -14.30
N ARG A 122 21.28 -15.95 -15.08
CA ARG A 122 21.39 -17.42 -15.11
C ARG A 122 21.88 -17.98 -13.78
N HIS A 123 22.92 -17.39 -13.18
CA HIS A 123 23.43 -17.83 -11.86
C HIS A 123 22.39 -17.65 -10.75
N VAL A 124 21.66 -16.53 -10.77
CA VAL A 124 20.60 -16.24 -9.79
C VAL A 124 19.30 -16.99 -10.11
N GLY A 125 19.16 -17.61 -11.29
CA GLY A 125 17.98 -18.38 -11.68
C GLY A 125 16.73 -17.51 -11.95
N VAL A 126 16.91 -16.34 -12.59
CA VAL A 126 15.83 -15.43 -12.99
C VAL A 126 15.95 -15.01 -14.46
N ALA A 127 14.90 -14.39 -15.00
CA ALA A 127 14.96 -13.84 -16.36
C ALA A 127 15.91 -12.62 -16.42
N PRO A 128 16.68 -12.44 -17.52
CA PRO A 128 17.57 -11.28 -17.68
C PRO A 128 16.86 -9.93 -17.54
N ALA A 129 15.60 -9.85 -17.99
CA ALA A 129 14.77 -8.64 -17.82
C ALA A 129 14.47 -8.34 -16.35
N THR A 130 14.28 -9.37 -15.52
CA THR A 130 14.07 -9.23 -14.08
C THR A 130 15.32 -8.66 -13.41
N TRP A 131 16.50 -9.20 -13.73
CA TRP A 131 17.77 -8.68 -13.24
C TRP A 131 18.00 -7.21 -13.66
N SER A 132 17.75 -6.90 -14.93
CA SER A 132 17.86 -5.53 -15.45
C SER A 132 16.93 -4.54 -14.74
N ASN A 133 15.69 -4.95 -14.44
CA ASN A 133 14.75 -4.12 -13.68
C ASN A 133 15.19 -3.88 -12.23
N TRP A 134 15.93 -4.82 -11.62
CA TRP A 134 16.51 -4.64 -10.29
C TRP A 134 17.71 -3.68 -10.31
N GLU A 135 18.61 -3.79 -11.29
CA GLU A 135 19.75 -2.86 -11.42
C GLU A 135 19.35 -1.43 -11.77
N THR A 136 18.19 -1.25 -12.40
CA THR A 136 17.66 0.08 -12.74
C THR A 136 16.85 0.70 -11.61
N GLY A 137 16.66 0.00 -10.48
CA GLY A 137 15.82 0.45 -9.37
C GLY A 137 14.34 0.54 -9.74
N LYS A 138 13.95 0.03 -10.92
CA LYS A 138 12.56 0.05 -11.38
C LYS A 138 11.70 -0.82 -10.48
N TRP A 139 12.23 -2.00 -10.10
CA TRP A 139 11.52 -3.01 -9.31
C TRP A 139 12.32 -3.38 -8.06
N ASN A 140 11.69 -3.31 -6.89
CA ASN A 140 12.23 -3.85 -5.65
C ASN A 140 12.22 -5.40 -5.65
N ILE A 141 13.21 -6.03 -5.00
CA ILE A 141 13.27 -7.48 -4.77
C ILE A 141 12.26 -7.89 -3.69
N ARG A 142 10.98 -7.98 -4.08
CA ARG A 142 9.87 -8.28 -3.15
C ARG A 142 9.81 -9.73 -2.70
N GLN A 143 10.36 -10.65 -3.48
CA GLN A 143 10.28 -12.08 -3.18
C GLN A 143 11.53 -12.53 -2.45
N LEU A 144 11.34 -13.10 -1.25
CA LEU A 144 12.41 -13.57 -0.39
C LEU A 144 13.29 -14.65 -1.07
N ILE A 145 12.73 -15.48 -1.94
CA ILE A 145 13.50 -16.46 -2.71
C ILE A 145 14.54 -15.82 -3.63
N HIS A 146 14.24 -14.66 -4.21
CA HIS A 146 15.18 -13.93 -5.06
C HIS A 146 16.27 -13.28 -4.21
N ALA A 147 15.90 -12.67 -3.09
CA ALA A 147 16.86 -12.14 -2.13
C ALA A 147 17.87 -13.22 -1.69
N ILE A 148 17.38 -14.40 -1.32
CA ILE A 148 18.22 -15.53 -0.92
C ILE A 148 19.18 -15.94 -2.04
N ARG A 149 18.69 -16.14 -3.27
CA ARG A 149 19.51 -16.57 -4.41
C ARG A 149 20.60 -15.57 -4.76
N ILE A 150 20.31 -14.27 -4.64
CA ILE A 150 21.29 -13.20 -4.84
C ILE A 150 22.37 -13.28 -3.76
N CYS A 151 21.95 -13.35 -2.49
CA CYS A 151 22.87 -13.44 -1.37
C CYS A 151 23.78 -14.67 -1.46
N GLU A 152 23.23 -15.82 -1.86
CA GLU A 152 23.99 -17.05 -2.10
C GLU A 152 24.96 -16.92 -3.28
N THR A 153 24.52 -16.35 -4.41
CA THR A 153 25.34 -16.21 -5.63
C THR A 153 26.55 -15.30 -5.42
N PHE A 154 26.38 -14.23 -4.63
CA PHE A 154 27.42 -13.23 -4.41
C PHE A 154 28.14 -13.36 -3.07
N ASP A 155 27.72 -14.31 -2.24
CA ASP A 155 28.15 -14.50 -0.85
C ASP A 155 28.10 -13.19 -0.03
N VAL A 156 26.89 -12.63 0.08
CA VAL A 156 26.63 -11.38 0.81
C VAL A 156 25.46 -11.53 1.77
N SER A 157 25.45 -10.73 2.84
CA SER A 157 24.32 -10.68 3.77
C SER A 157 23.14 -9.89 3.19
N TRP A 158 21.91 -10.33 3.49
CA TRP A 158 20.69 -9.60 3.12
C TRP A 158 20.62 -8.22 3.81
N GLU A 159 21.12 -8.12 5.04
CA GLU A 159 21.14 -6.86 5.80
C GLU A 159 22.07 -5.82 5.16
N TRP A 160 23.12 -6.28 4.48
CA TRP A 160 23.99 -5.38 3.72
C TRP A 160 23.33 -4.96 2.42
N LEU A 161 22.70 -5.92 1.73
CA LEU A 161 22.08 -5.67 0.44
C LEU A 161 20.94 -4.65 0.55
N ASN A 162 20.13 -4.75 1.61
CA ASN A 162 19.08 -3.78 1.93
C ASN A 162 19.59 -2.58 2.76
N GLY A 163 20.89 -2.36 2.89
CA GLY A 163 21.41 -1.14 3.55
C GLY A 163 21.13 -1.00 5.05
N LYS A 164 20.74 -2.07 5.75
CA LYS A 164 20.67 -2.09 7.22
C LYS A 164 22.05 -2.15 7.89
N THR A 165 23.08 -2.60 7.18
CA THR A 165 24.48 -2.61 7.66
C THR A 165 25.45 -2.19 6.56
N THR A 166 26.60 -1.66 6.97
CA THR A 166 27.73 -1.31 6.09
C THR A 166 28.68 -2.48 5.83
N ASP A 167 28.64 -3.51 6.68
CA ASP A 167 29.45 -4.73 6.54
C ASP A 167 28.82 -5.65 5.49
N LYS A 168 29.58 -6.10 4.48
CA LYS A 168 29.10 -7.04 3.45
C LYS A 168 28.56 -8.34 4.04
N GLY A 169 29.13 -8.79 5.16
CA GLY A 169 28.85 -10.08 5.78
C GLY A 169 29.06 -11.24 4.80
N SER A 170 28.61 -12.42 5.20
CA SER A 170 28.48 -13.58 4.32
C SER A 170 27.02 -14.02 4.27
N PHE A 171 26.67 -14.88 3.32
CA PHE A 171 25.33 -15.44 3.27
C PHE A 171 25.04 -16.27 4.55
N ASP A 172 23.89 -16.03 5.21
CA ASP A 172 23.40 -16.87 6.31
C ASP A 172 22.44 -17.95 5.78
N PRO A 173 22.83 -19.25 5.82
CA PRO A 173 21.97 -20.34 5.37
C PRO A 173 20.65 -20.46 6.14
N ASN A 174 20.54 -19.85 7.33
CA ASN A 174 19.29 -19.83 8.10
C ASN A 174 18.22 -18.91 7.50
N LEU A 175 18.56 -18.06 6.52
CA LEU A 175 17.60 -17.21 5.80
C LEU A 175 16.50 -18.05 5.13
N TYR A 176 16.80 -19.30 4.74
CA TYR A 176 15.82 -20.27 4.24
C TYR A 176 14.80 -20.75 5.28
N LYS A 177 15.17 -20.77 6.57
CA LYS A 177 14.28 -21.25 7.66
C LYS A 177 13.11 -20.29 7.91
N MET A 178 13.27 -19.00 7.58
CA MET A 178 12.19 -18.00 7.66
C MET A 178 11.06 -18.24 6.64
N VAL A 179 11.26 -19.08 5.62
CA VAL A 179 10.32 -19.29 4.51
C VAL A 179 9.38 -20.49 4.73
N GLY A 180 9.56 -21.28 5.81
CA GLY A 180 8.71 -22.45 6.08
C GLY A 180 8.74 -23.55 5.00
N GLY A 181 9.68 -23.49 4.05
CA GLY A 181 9.76 -24.36 2.89
C GLY A 181 11.12 -25.03 2.78
N LYS A 182 11.13 -26.37 2.68
CA LYS A 182 12.32 -27.22 2.59
C LYS A 182 13.31 -26.68 1.55
N ALA A 183 14.49 -26.27 1.99
CA ALA A 183 15.65 -26.13 1.12
C ALA A 183 15.87 -27.48 0.41
N ASN A 184 15.71 -27.52 -0.91
CA ASN A 184 15.83 -28.76 -1.65
C ASN A 184 17.32 -29.11 -1.74
N ARG A 185 17.73 -30.19 -1.05
CA ARG A 185 19.11 -30.70 -0.96
C ARG A 185 19.76 -31.06 -2.31
N ARG A 186 19.06 -30.89 -3.43
CA ARG A 186 19.48 -31.36 -4.76
C ARG A 186 20.35 -30.38 -5.54
N ASP A 187 20.45 -29.12 -5.09
CA ASP A 187 21.24 -28.10 -5.80
C ASP A 187 22.69 -27.98 -5.28
N TYR A 188 23.05 -28.72 -4.22
CA TYR A 188 24.44 -28.91 -3.75
C TYR A 188 24.97 -30.26 -4.23
N LYS A 189 25.34 -30.37 -5.50
CA LYS A 189 26.31 -31.37 -5.95
C LYS A 189 27.35 -30.70 -6.84
N GLU A 190 28.57 -30.69 -6.32
CA GLU A 190 29.81 -30.65 -7.10
C GLU A 190 29.83 -31.76 -8.17
#